data_AF-A0A9X0CCC5-F1
#
_entry.id   AF-A0A9X0CCC5-F1
#
_cell.length_a   1.000
_cell.length_b   1.000
_cell.length_c   1.000
_cell.angle_alpha   90.00
_cell.angle_beta   90.00
_cell.angle_gamma   90.00
#
_symmetry.space_group_name_H-M   'P 1'
#
loop_
_entity.id
_entity.type
_entity.pdbx_description
1 polymer ?
#
loop_
_entity_poly.entity_id
_entity_poly.type
_entity_poly.pdbx_seq_one_letter_code
_entity_poly.pdbx_strand_id
1 'polypeptide(L)'
;ILLDQTDFLVVGVIGPQGVGKSTVLSVLGGAGPSLDSRFVTHQAAASLWFPYHEDGTNQTAGIDMSVTQERVILLDTQPLLSAALLDRLIHHDRNIPPEYTSPENYNEIQ
;
A
#
# COMPACT_ATOMS: atom_id res chain seq x y z
N ILE A 1 17.99 -10.47 3.94
CA ILE A 1 18.40 -10.94 5.29
C ILE A 1 18.27 -9.75 6.21
N LEU A 2 17.39 -9.83 7.21
CA LEU A 2 17.38 -8.85 8.30
C LEU A 2 18.56 -9.19 9.21
N LEU A 3 19.38 -8.20 9.50
CA LEU A 3 20.55 -8.33 10.36
C LEU A 3 20.18 -7.88 11.77
N ASP A 4 20.82 -8.44 12.79
CA ASP A 4 20.68 -8.02 14.19
C ASP A 4 21.45 -6.71 14.42
N GLN A 5 20.96 -5.64 13.81
CA GLN A 5 21.50 -4.29 13.95
C GLN A 5 20.46 -3.38 14.60
N THR A 6 20.91 -2.49 15.47
CA THR A 6 20.10 -1.44 16.08
C THR A 6 20.09 -0.17 15.20
N ASP A 7 19.25 0.79 15.56
CA ASP A 7 19.22 2.14 14.97
C ASP A 7 18.71 2.22 13.53
N PHE A 8 17.48 1.73 13.32
CA PHE A 8 16.72 1.94 12.10
C PHE A 8 15.73 3.11 12.26
N LEU A 9 15.53 3.85 11.17
CA LEU A 9 14.39 4.77 11.04
C LEU A 9 13.22 4.02 10.40
N VAL A 10 12.01 4.17 10.93
CA VAL A 10 10.80 3.60 10.34
C VAL A 10 9.90 4.73 9.82
N VAL A 11 9.48 4.63 8.56
CA VAL A 11 8.55 5.56 7.92
C VAL A 11 7.36 4.79 7.38
N GLY A 12 6.17 5.07 7.92
CA GLY A 12 4.91 4.56 7.39
C GLY A 12 4.12 5.65 6.66
N VAL A 13 3.38 5.26 5.62
CA VAL A 13 2.44 6.16 4.93
C VAL A 13 1.02 5.65 5.08
N ILE A 14 0.08 6.58 5.20
CA ILE A 14 -1.36 6.32 5.26
C ILE A 14 -2.09 7.33 4.37
N GLY A 15 -3.32 7.00 3.98
CA GLY A 15 -4.17 7.91 3.21
C GLY A 15 -5.07 7.22 2.20
N PRO A 16 -5.99 7.97 1.58
CA PRO A 16 -7.03 7.43 0.72
C PRO A 16 -6.46 6.86 -0.60
N GLN A 17 -7.33 6.22 -1.37
CA GLN A 17 -6.99 5.66 -2.67
C GLN A 17 -6.53 6.76 -3.65
N GLY A 18 -5.50 6.47 -4.43
CA GLY A 18 -5.02 7.38 -5.48
C GLY A 18 -4.23 8.61 -5.01
N VAL A 19 -4.00 8.81 -3.70
CA VAL A 19 -3.27 9.99 -3.20
C VAL A 19 -1.74 9.96 -3.46
N GLY A 20 -1.22 8.88 -4.05
CA GLY A 20 0.20 8.77 -4.43
C GLY A 20 1.14 8.26 -3.33
N LYS A 21 0.63 7.56 -2.31
CA LYS A 21 1.43 6.99 -1.20
C LYS A 21 2.64 6.20 -1.67
N SER A 22 2.41 5.19 -2.49
CA SER A 22 3.44 4.30 -3.03
C SER A 22 4.43 5.05 -3.91
N THR A 23 3.97 6.06 -4.64
CA THR A 23 4.84 6.94 -5.45
C THR A 23 5.79 7.75 -4.58
N VAL A 24 5.27 8.38 -3.53
CA VAL A 24 6.08 9.16 -2.57
C VAL A 24 7.09 8.26 -1.88
N LEU A 25 6.67 7.08 -1.39
CA LEU A 25 7.59 6.13 -0.77
C LEU A 25 8.65 5.61 -1.71
N SER A 26 8.30 5.31 -2.96
CA SER A 26 9.24 4.87 -3.99
C SER A 26 10.33 5.91 -4.21
N VAL A 27 9.95 7.19 -4.35
CA VAL A 27 10.91 8.31 -4.48
C VAL A 27 11.80 8.45 -3.24
N LEU A 28 11.21 8.37 -2.03
CA LEU A 28 11.98 8.39 -0.78
C LEU A 28 12.92 7.18 -0.63
N GLY A 29 12.55 6.03 -1.19
CA GLY A 29 13.38 4.82 -1.26
C GLY A 29 14.50 4.88 -2.30
N GLY A 30 14.68 6.01 -2.99
CA GLY A 30 15.72 6.19 -4.00
C GLY A 30 15.27 5.85 -5.43
N ALA A 31 13.97 5.81 -5.70
CA ALA A 31 13.49 5.81 -7.07
C ALA A 31 13.77 7.14 -7.76
N GLY A 32 14.61 7.09 -8.81
CA GLY A 32 14.83 8.24 -9.69
C GLY A 32 13.61 8.51 -10.58
N PRO A 33 13.56 9.68 -11.24
CA PRO A 33 12.48 10.03 -12.19
C PRO A 33 12.42 9.10 -13.42
N SER A 34 13.50 8.37 -13.71
CA SER A 34 13.47 7.24 -14.62
C SER A 34 12.96 6.00 -13.89
N LEU A 35 11.81 5.47 -14.32
CA LEU A 35 11.10 4.27 -13.82
C LEU A 35 11.94 2.97 -13.77
N ASP A 36 13.22 3.00 -14.15
CA ASP A 36 14.18 1.90 -14.05
C ASP A 36 14.74 1.68 -12.65
N SER A 37 14.20 2.35 -11.63
CA SER A 37 14.78 2.24 -10.30
C SER A 37 14.52 0.87 -9.66
N ARG A 38 15.58 0.33 -9.07
CA ARG A 38 15.63 -0.94 -8.31
C ARG A 38 14.77 -0.93 -7.04
N PHE A 39 14.11 0.19 -6.76
CA PHE A 39 13.37 0.48 -5.54
C PHE A 39 11.91 0.89 -5.81
N VAL A 40 11.33 0.38 -6.88
CA VAL A 40 9.88 0.42 -7.05
C VAL A 40 9.30 -0.56 -6.04
N THR A 41 8.68 -0.07 -4.97
CA THR A 41 7.66 -0.87 -4.26
C THR A 41 6.77 -1.45 -5.35
N HIS A 42 6.57 -2.78 -5.36
CA HIS A 42 6.12 -3.59 -6.50
C HIS A 42 4.92 -3.04 -7.30
N GLN A 43 4.20 -2.06 -6.78
CA GLN A 43 2.96 -1.49 -7.30
C GLN A 43 3.09 -0.04 -7.83
N ALA A 44 4.22 0.65 -7.63
CA ALA A 44 4.43 2.00 -8.18
C ALA A 44 4.92 2.02 -9.65
N ALA A 45 5.08 0.85 -10.28
CA ALA A 45 5.48 0.76 -11.68
C ALA A 45 4.36 1.29 -12.59
N ALA A 46 4.69 2.24 -13.48
CA ALA A 46 3.74 2.82 -14.44
C ALA A 46 3.02 1.77 -15.31
N SER A 47 3.66 0.63 -15.59
CA SER A 47 3.06 -0.51 -16.31
C SER A 47 1.94 -1.20 -15.54
N LEU A 48 1.91 -1.09 -14.21
CA LEU A 48 0.82 -1.54 -13.34
C LEU A 48 -0.17 -0.41 -13.02
N TRP A 49 0.07 0.84 -13.42
CA TRP A 49 -0.84 1.94 -13.13
C TRP A 49 -2.09 1.93 -14.02
N PHE A 50 -1.92 1.69 -15.31
CA PHE A 50 -3.00 1.73 -16.30
C PHE A 50 -4.19 0.79 -16.01
N PRO A 51 -4.00 -0.53 -15.79
CA PRO A 51 -5.15 -1.43 -15.61
C PRO A 51 -5.95 -1.16 -14.32
N TYR A 52 -5.29 -0.75 -13.23
CA TYR A 52 -5.98 -0.51 -11.96
C TYR A 52 -6.75 0.81 -11.95
N HIS A 53 -6.28 1.80 -12.72
CA HIS A 53 -6.95 3.08 -12.80
C HIS A 53 -8.25 2.99 -13.60
N GLU A 54 -8.28 2.18 -14.66
CA GLU A 54 -9.48 1.94 -15.47
C GLU A 54 -10.53 1.12 -14.71
N ASP A 55 -10.11 0.16 -13.89
CA ASP A 55 -11.01 -0.67 -13.07
C ASP A 55 -11.36 -0.05 -11.71
N GLY A 56 -10.78 1.11 -11.38
CA GLY A 56 -11.01 1.79 -10.09
C GLY A 56 -10.52 1.00 -8.87
N THR A 57 -9.63 0.02 -9.04
CA THR A 57 -9.20 -0.88 -7.98
C THR A 57 -8.02 -0.34 -7.17
N ASN A 58 -7.83 -0.84 -5.94
CA ASN A 58 -6.64 -0.55 -5.16
C ASN A 58 -5.47 -1.46 -5.59
N GLN A 59 -4.27 -0.89 -5.58
CA GLN A 59 -3.03 -1.60 -5.93
C GLN A 59 -2.37 -2.26 -4.72
N THR A 60 -2.47 -1.65 -3.54
CA THR A 60 -1.87 -2.12 -2.28
C THR A 60 -2.90 -2.85 -1.42
N ALA A 61 -2.53 -4.03 -0.93
CA ALA A 61 -3.33 -4.86 -0.03
C ALA A 61 -2.48 -5.22 1.21
N GLY A 62 -2.99 -4.94 2.41
CA GLY A 62 -2.24 -5.06 3.65
C GLY A 62 -1.14 -4.01 3.79
N ILE A 63 0.04 -4.45 4.24
CA ILE A 63 1.21 -3.61 4.48
C ILE A 63 2.41 -4.23 3.75
N ASP A 64 3.01 -3.47 2.84
CA ASP A 64 4.26 -3.82 2.16
C ASP A 64 5.45 -3.16 2.86
N MET A 65 6.59 -3.85 2.86
CA MET A 65 7.82 -3.40 3.54
C MET A 65 9.00 -3.35 2.57
N SER A 66 9.82 -2.30 2.66
CA SER A 66 11.14 -2.24 2.04
C SER A 66 12.18 -1.64 2.98
N VAL A 67 13.47 -1.92 2.73
CA VAL A 67 14.58 -1.44 3.59
C VAL A 67 15.68 -0.83 2.73
N THR A 68 15.95 0.46 2.90
CA THR A 68 16.97 1.18 2.12
C THR A 68 18.39 0.91 2.62
N GLN A 69 19.40 1.35 1.85
CA GLN A 69 20.81 1.22 2.23
C GLN A 69 21.17 2.09 3.44
N GLU A 70 20.43 3.18 3.64
CA GLU A 70 20.53 4.14 4.74
C GLU A 70 19.81 3.67 6.01
N ARG A 71 19.42 2.38 6.08
CA ARG A 71 18.72 1.78 7.22
C ARG A 71 17.37 2.42 7.52
N VAL A 72 16.64 2.79 6.48
CA VAL A 72 15.25 3.23 6.60
C VAL A 72 14.32 2.07 6.22
N ILE A 73 13.42 1.71 7.13
CA ILE A 73 12.31 0.79 6.89
C ILE A 73 11.13 1.60 6.39
N LEU A 74 10.68 1.34 5.16
CA LEU A 74 9.52 1.98 4.56
C LEU A 74 8.33 1.02 4.60
N LEU A 75 7.20 1.49 5.12
CA LEU A 75 5.94 0.74 5.23
C LEU A 75 4.87 1.40 4.35
N ASP A 76 4.50 0.73 3.26
CA ASP A 76 3.41 1.14 2.37
C ASP A 76 2.12 0.42 2.76
N THR A 77 1.01 1.14 2.83
CA THR A 77 -0.25 0.60 3.37
C THR A 77 -1.37 0.66 2.34
N GLN A 78 -2.29 -0.31 2.44
CA GLN A 78 -3.54 -0.28 1.71
C GLN A 78 -4.30 1.04 1.95
N PRO A 79 -5.10 1.52 0.99
CA PRO A 79 -5.75 2.82 1.14
C PRO A 79 -6.86 2.79 2.19
N LEU A 80 -6.89 3.81 3.04
CA LEU A 80 -7.95 3.99 4.04
C LEU A 80 -9.28 4.33 3.36
N LEU A 81 -10.37 3.76 3.85
CA LEU A 81 -11.74 4.00 3.37
C LEU A 81 -11.88 3.82 1.85
N SER A 82 -11.17 2.83 1.28
CA SER A 82 -11.19 2.57 -0.16
C SER A 82 -12.54 2.01 -0.60
N ALA A 83 -13.18 2.67 -1.57
CA ALA A 83 -14.37 2.16 -2.23
C ALA A 83 -14.12 0.82 -2.94
N ALA A 84 -12.91 0.63 -3.49
CA ALA A 84 -12.52 -0.64 -4.12
C ALA A 84 -12.39 -1.78 -3.11
N LEU A 85 -11.85 -1.51 -1.91
CA LEU A 85 -11.81 -2.50 -0.84
C LEU A 85 -13.21 -2.84 -0.35
N LEU A 86 -14.07 -1.83 -0.17
CA LEU A 86 -15.47 -2.05 0.20
C LEU A 86 -16.22 -2.86 -0.84
N ASP A 87 -16.05 -2.55 -2.13
CA ASP A 87 -16.66 -3.30 -3.23
C ASP A 87 -16.21 -4.76 -3.23
N ARG A 88 -14.91 -5.01 -2.97
CA ARG A 88 -14.39 -6.37 -2.79
C ARG A 88 -14.99 -7.08 -1.57
N LEU A 89 -15.13 -6.40 -0.44
CA LEU A 89 -15.78 -6.99 0.76
C LEU A 89 -17.23 -7.39 0.46
N ILE A 90 -17.99 -6.53 -0.23
CA ILE A 90 -19.41 -6.80 -0.54
C ILE A 90 -19.55 -7.97 -1.52
N HIS A 91 -18.73 -8.01 -2.58
CA HIS A 91 -18.93 -8.95 -3.70
C HIS A 91 -18.13 -10.23 -3.59
N HIS A 92 -16.95 -10.19 -2.97
CA HIS A 92 -16.00 -11.29 -2.96
C HIS A 92 -15.74 -11.86 -1.57
N ASP A 93 -15.70 -11.02 -0.53
CA ASP A 93 -15.28 -11.43 0.82
C ASP A 93 -16.45 -11.46 1.80
N ARG A 94 -17.22 -12.55 1.80
CA ARG A 94 -18.43 -12.70 2.63
C ARG A 94 -18.16 -13.01 4.11
N ASN A 95 -16.90 -13.13 4.52
CA ASN A 95 -16.51 -13.51 5.87
C ASN A 95 -16.24 -12.28 6.73
N ILE A 96 -17.28 -11.49 6.97
CA ILE A 96 -17.22 -10.39 7.93
C ILE A 96 -17.32 -11.00 9.33
N PRO A 97 -16.40 -10.66 10.26
CA PRO A 97 -16.48 -11.15 11.63
C PRO A 97 -17.83 -10.75 12.28
N PRO A 98 -18.44 -11.64 13.11
CA PRO A 98 -19.79 -11.43 13.64
C PRO A 98 -19.92 -10.20 14.56
N GLU A 99 -18.80 -9.67 15.06
CA GLU A 99 -18.76 -8.42 15.84
C GLU A 99 -19.05 -7.16 15.01
N TYR A 100 -19.00 -7.24 13.67
CA TYR A 100 -19.29 -6.10 12.79
C TYR A 100 -20.70 -6.21 12.18
N THR A 101 -21.42 -5.10 12.18
CA THR A 101 -22.81 -5.02 11.70
C THR A 101 -22.94 -4.90 10.19
N SER A 102 -21.90 -4.41 9.52
CA SER A 102 -21.90 -4.20 8.07
C SER A 102 -20.49 -4.21 7.47
N PRO A 103 -20.34 -4.45 6.14
CA PRO A 103 -19.06 -4.34 5.44
C PRO A 103 -18.43 -2.95 5.57
N GLU A 104 -19.25 -1.90 5.63
CA GLU A 104 -18.79 -0.52 5.81
C GLU A 104 -18.16 -0.33 7.19
N ASN A 105 -18.83 -0.79 8.25
CA ASN A 105 -18.28 -0.75 9.61
C ASN A 105 -16.97 -1.53 9.71
N TYR A 106 -16.86 -2.67 9.03
CA TYR A 106 -15.63 -3.45 9.00
C TYR A 106 -14.50 -2.72 8.27
N ASN A 107 -14.79 -2.11 7.11
CA ASN A 107 -13.83 -1.34 6.32
C ASN A 107 -13.34 -0.06 7.03
N GLU A 108 -14.17 0.54 7.89
CA GLU A 108 -13.78 1.71 8.69
C GLU A 108 -12.80 1.38 9.83
N ILE A 109 -12.79 0.14 10.30
CA ILE A 109 -11.97 -0.31 11.45
C ILE A 109 -10.63 -0.92 11.00
N GLN A 110 -10.52 -1.32 9.73
CA GLN A 110 -9.29 -1.81 9.10
C GLN A 110 -8.22 -0.71 8.96
#